data_AF-A0A7V4LEU5-F1
#
_entry.id   AF-A0A7V4LEU5-F1
#
_cell.length_a   1.000
_cell.length_b   1.000
_cell.length_c   1.000
_cell.angle_alpha   90.00
_cell.angle_beta   90.00
_cell.angle_gamma   90.00
#
_symmetry.space_group_name_H-M   'P 1'
#
loop_
_entity.id
_entity.type
_entity.pdbx_description
1 polymer ?
#
loop_
_entity_poly.entity_id
_entity_poly.type
_entity_poly.pdbx_seq_one_letter_code
_entity_poly.pdbx_strand_id
1 'polypeptide(L)'
;MPVPRSAGLSGSRWQAVQGFAWHEVRGAGGGRSRVDPPFPAWRAAGRSARRGRSRRIVRFLTALGAALTLAVAVPAAAAEPTAAATGEHGGEHHGVPALNWFDFTNRHTAPVLALVVNFAILVWLLAYLGRPRLRDFLSARQRKVQEEVDAAWEEKLRSEGKLRGLEARAAHLDEELKTLREDLLRIGLDERERLLRDARERAEKIRREAEAAAREEERRARAELRRRIVEQALEEARATLRQRLTAADQSRLAEEFLRQLPAQEAQPR
;
A
#
# COMPACT_ATOMS: atom_id res chain seq x y z
N MET A 1 -48.65 -44.39 -14.51
CA MET A 1 -49.32 -44.49 -13.19
C MET A 1 -48.60 -43.53 -12.23
N PRO A 2 -49.28 -42.83 -11.32
CA PRO A 2 -49.57 -41.39 -11.43
C PRO A 2 -48.98 -40.48 -10.31
N VAL A 3 -49.06 -39.16 -10.54
CA VAL A 3 -48.93 -37.98 -9.63
C VAL A 3 -50.06 -38.05 -8.55
N PRO A 4 -50.13 -37.34 -7.36
CA PRO A 4 -49.76 -35.92 -7.15
C PRO A 4 -49.52 -35.29 -5.72
N ARG A 5 -49.17 -33.98 -5.74
CA ARG A 5 -49.64 -32.81 -4.92
C ARG A 5 -49.44 -32.66 -3.39
N SER A 6 -48.82 -31.53 -3.01
CA SER A 6 -49.40 -30.40 -2.21
C SER A 6 -48.31 -29.29 -2.06
N ALA A 7 -48.41 -28.04 -2.54
CA ALA A 7 -49.20 -26.89 -2.05
C ALA A 7 -49.19 -26.76 -0.50
N GLY A 8 -48.82 -25.67 0.17
CA GLY A 8 -48.38 -24.33 -0.18
C GLY A 8 -48.43 -23.43 1.07
N LEU A 9 -47.86 -22.23 0.95
CA LEU A 9 -48.22 -20.95 1.59
C LEU A 9 -47.70 -20.56 2.99
N SER A 10 -47.48 -19.22 3.07
CA SER A 10 -47.28 -18.34 4.21
C SER A 10 -45.80 -18.08 4.57
N GLY A 11 -45.19 -16.91 4.36
CA GLY A 11 -45.73 -15.57 4.15
C GLY A 11 -45.35 -14.65 5.30
N SER A 12 -44.16 -14.04 5.26
CA SER A 12 -43.88 -12.80 5.99
C SER A 12 -43.43 -11.75 4.98
N ARG A 13 -44.47 -11.14 4.39
CA ARG A 13 -44.44 -9.99 3.50
C ARG A 13 -44.24 -8.73 4.36
N TRP A 14 -43.61 -7.71 3.76
CA TRP A 14 -43.56 -6.28 4.13
C TRP A 14 -42.28 -5.78 4.81
N GLN A 15 -41.36 -5.27 3.98
CA GLN A 15 -41.10 -3.82 3.73
C GLN A 15 -39.98 -3.79 2.66
N ALA A 16 -40.12 -3.37 1.38
CA ALA A 16 -40.78 -2.19 0.81
C ALA A 16 -40.17 -0.92 1.45
N VAL A 17 -39.50 0.04 0.78
CA VAL A 17 -39.42 0.43 -0.64
C VAL A 17 -38.23 1.41 -0.81
N GLN A 18 -37.74 1.52 -2.04
CA GLN A 18 -37.03 2.66 -2.69
C GLN A 18 -35.50 2.64 -2.58
N GLY A 19 -34.72 2.54 -3.66
CA GLY A 19 -34.99 2.95 -5.03
C GLY A 19 -34.07 4.13 -5.36
N PHE A 20 -32.86 3.86 -5.84
CA PHE A 20 -32.08 4.87 -6.55
C PHE A 20 -31.38 4.24 -7.75
N ALA A 21 -31.65 4.85 -8.89
CA ALA A 21 -31.46 4.32 -10.22
C ALA A 21 -29.97 4.13 -10.58
N TRP A 22 -29.70 3.03 -11.27
CA TRP A 22 -28.49 2.83 -12.03
C TRP A 22 -28.56 3.66 -13.31
N HIS A 23 -27.62 4.58 -13.50
CA HIS A 23 -27.29 5.07 -14.84
C HIS A 23 -26.04 4.34 -15.30
N GLU A 24 -26.20 3.62 -16.40
CA GLU A 24 -25.18 2.83 -17.07
C GLU A 24 -24.23 3.76 -17.82
N VAL A 25 -22.94 3.70 -17.49
CA VAL A 25 -21.85 4.24 -18.33
C VAL A 25 -20.93 3.07 -18.67
N ARG A 26 -21.06 2.59 -19.91
CA ARG A 26 -20.09 1.71 -20.54
C ARG A 26 -18.80 2.50 -20.80
N GLY A 27 -17.72 2.10 -20.16
CA GLY A 27 -16.36 2.52 -20.44
C GLY A 27 -15.43 1.32 -20.31
N ALA A 28 -14.72 1.02 -21.39
CA ALA A 28 -13.84 -0.13 -21.56
C ALA A 28 -12.63 -0.13 -20.62
N GLY A 29 -12.13 -1.33 -20.28
CA GLY A 29 -10.80 -1.52 -19.70
C GLY A 29 -10.80 -2.42 -18.48
N GLY A 30 -10.24 -3.63 -18.63
CA GLY A 30 -10.16 -4.65 -17.59
C GLY A 30 -9.19 -4.31 -16.46
N GLY A 31 -9.46 -4.87 -15.28
CA GLY A 31 -8.55 -4.90 -14.13
C GLY A 31 -9.28 -4.73 -12.80
N ARG A 32 -9.88 -5.81 -12.26
CA ARG A 32 -10.34 -5.82 -10.87
C ARG A 32 -9.14 -6.05 -9.95
N SER A 33 -8.48 -5.00 -9.48
CA SER A 33 -7.59 -5.10 -8.33
C SER A 33 -8.42 -5.05 -7.05
N ARG A 34 -8.47 -6.18 -6.33
CA ARG A 34 -8.88 -6.19 -4.92
C ARG A 34 -7.89 -5.32 -4.16
N VAL A 35 -8.37 -4.24 -3.57
CA VAL A 35 -7.62 -3.48 -2.57
C VAL A 35 -7.79 -4.24 -1.25
N ASP A 36 -6.73 -4.92 -0.83
CA ASP A 36 -6.67 -5.53 0.49
C ASP A 36 -6.60 -4.42 1.56
N PRO A 37 -7.32 -4.55 2.69
CA PRO A 37 -7.22 -3.58 3.78
C PRO A 37 -5.83 -3.61 4.43
N PRO A 38 -5.24 -2.45 4.81
CA PRO A 38 -3.83 -2.34 5.22
C PRO A 38 -3.53 -2.84 6.66
N PHE A 39 -4.38 -3.66 7.29
CA PHE A 39 -4.15 -4.10 8.67
C PHE A 39 -4.45 -5.59 8.89
N PRO A 40 -3.55 -6.35 9.54
CA PRO A 40 -3.74 -7.78 9.77
C PRO A 40 -4.79 -8.04 10.87
N ALA A 41 -5.73 -8.95 10.55
CA ALA A 41 -6.94 -9.29 11.30
C ALA A 41 -6.72 -10.11 12.59
N TRP A 42 -5.61 -9.90 13.32
CA TRP A 42 -5.37 -10.62 14.57
C TRP A 42 -6.05 -10.00 15.81
N ARG A 43 -6.78 -8.88 15.65
CA ARG A 43 -7.39 -8.15 16.78
C ARG A 43 -8.80 -8.59 17.20
N ALA A 44 -9.36 -9.67 16.60
CA ALA A 44 -10.73 -10.12 16.86
C ALA A 44 -10.85 -11.45 17.66
N ALA A 45 -9.76 -12.04 18.13
CA ALA A 45 -9.80 -13.28 18.90
C ALA A 45 -9.06 -13.14 20.22
N GLY A 46 -9.75 -12.71 21.28
CA GLY A 46 -9.11 -12.57 22.59
C GLY A 46 -9.99 -12.05 23.73
N ARG A 47 -11.28 -12.36 23.75
CA ARG A 47 -12.15 -12.04 24.90
C ARG A 47 -13.18 -13.14 25.16
N SER A 48 -12.71 -14.28 25.65
CA SER A 48 -13.48 -15.16 26.54
C SER A 48 -12.56 -16.29 27.02
N ALA A 49 -12.88 -16.87 28.17
CA ALA A 49 -12.17 -18.00 28.82
C ALA A 49 -10.95 -17.64 29.68
N ARG A 50 -11.16 -16.86 30.74
CA ARG A 50 -10.42 -17.03 32.01
C ARG A 50 -11.32 -16.78 33.23
N ARG A 51 -12.38 -17.58 33.36
CA ARG A 51 -13.13 -17.72 34.62
C ARG A 51 -13.13 -19.20 35.00
N GLY A 52 -12.23 -19.62 35.87
CA GLY A 52 -12.24 -21.01 36.32
C GLY A 52 -10.94 -21.54 36.90
N ARG A 53 -10.32 -20.83 37.87
CA ARG A 53 -9.33 -21.51 38.75
C ARG A 53 -9.07 -20.87 40.11
N SER A 54 -9.78 -19.81 40.49
CA SER A 54 -9.55 -19.07 41.74
C SER A 54 -10.61 -19.28 42.83
N ARG A 55 -11.63 -20.13 42.61
CA ARG A 55 -12.67 -20.40 43.63
C ARG A 55 -12.17 -21.19 44.85
N ARG A 56 -11.13 -22.02 44.70
CA ARG A 56 -10.57 -22.78 45.84
C ARG A 56 -9.66 -21.89 46.70
N ILE A 57 -8.91 -20.99 46.08
CA ILE A 57 -7.94 -20.12 46.76
C ILE A 57 -8.65 -19.03 47.58
N VAL A 58 -9.71 -18.42 47.05
CA VAL A 58 -10.51 -17.44 47.79
C VAL A 58 -11.21 -18.09 49.00
N ARG A 59 -11.68 -19.33 48.86
CA ARG A 59 -12.33 -20.08 49.96
C ARG A 59 -11.37 -20.45 51.10
N PHE A 60 -10.10 -20.74 50.80
CA PHE A 60 -9.10 -21.01 51.83
C PHE A 60 -8.63 -19.73 52.53
N LEU A 61 -8.51 -18.61 51.83
CA LEU A 61 -8.18 -17.30 52.43
C LEU A 61 -9.32 -16.77 53.32
N THR A 62 -10.58 -16.97 52.93
CA THR A 62 -11.73 -16.63 53.78
C THR A 62 -11.86 -17.55 54.99
N ALA A 63 -11.49 -18.82 54.87
CA ALA A 63 -11.50 -19.76 56.00
C ALA A 63 -10.40 -19.44 57.04
N LEU A 64 -9.22 -18.99 56.57
CA LEU A 64 -8.14 -18.56 57.45
C LEU A 64 -8.48 -17.25 58.19
N GLY A 65 -9.14 -16.31 57.51
CA GLY A 65 -9.65 -15.08 58.14
C GLY A 65 -10.77 -15.33 59.15
N ALA A 66 -11.68 -16.28 58.86
CA ALA A 66 -12.77 -16.66 59.76
C ALA A 66 -12.29 -17.36 61.04
N ALA A 67 -11.21 -18.14 60.96
CA ALA A 67 -10.60 -18.77 62.13
C ALA A 67 -9.90 -17.75 63.05
N LEU A 68 -9.36 -16.67 62.47
CA LEU A 68 -8.73 -15.59 63.24
C LEU A 68 -9.77 -14.71 63.97
N THR A 69 -10.96 -14.52 63.39
CA THR A 69 -12.05 -13.76 64.03
C THR A 69 -12.76 -14.52 65.15
N LEU A 70 -12.75 -15.85 65.14
CA LEU A 70 -13.44 -16.65 66.16
C LEU A 70 -12.70 -16.69 67.52
N ALA A 71 -11.40 -16.35 67.55
CA ALA A 71 -10.60 -16.37 68.77
C ALA A 71 -10.71 -15.07 69.62
N VAL A 72 -11.38 -14.02 69.13
CA VAL A 72 -11.51 -12.70 69.82
C VAL A 72 -12.97 -12.41 70.21
N ALA A 73 -13.71 -13.44 70.65
CA ALA A 73 -15.03 -13.26 71.26
C ALA A 73 -14.90 -13.15 72.79
N VAL A 74 -14.63 -11.94 73.27
CA VAL A 74 -14.83 -11.56 74.68
C VAL A 74 -16.33 -11.28 74.88
N PRO A 75 -17.03 -11.90 75.86
CA PRO A 75 -18.44 -11.64 76.05
C PRO A 75 -18.64 -10.27 76.69
N ALA A 76 -19.14 -9.32 75.90
CA ALA A 76 -19.66 -8.05 76.36
C ALA A 76 -21.07 -8.26 76.95
N ALA A 77 -21.18 -8.28 78.27
CA ALA A 77 -22.47 -8.15 78.97
C ALA A 77 -22.28 -7.38 80.28
N ALA A 78 -23.09 -6.33 80.42
CA ALA A 78 -23.29 -5.44 81.59
C ALA A 78 -22.20 -4.39 81.89
N ALA A 79 -22.44 -3.16 81.41
CA ALA A 79 -21.89 -1.94 81.98
C ALA A 79 -23.05 -0.97 82.24
N GLU A 80 -23.25 -0.59 83.51
CA GLU A 80 -23.96 0.60 83.99
C GLU A 80 -23.10 1.22 85.12
N PRO A 81 -23.22 2.53 85.40
CA PRO A 81 -22.14 3.37 85.91
C PRO A 81 -22.25 3.68 87.42
N THR A 82 -21.13 3.77 88.13
CA THR A 82 -21.06 4.47 89.43
C THR A 82 -19.71 5.13 89.65
N ALA A 83 -19.76 6.42 89.99
CA ALA A 83 -18.63 7.29 90.33
C ALA A 83 -18.33 7.26 91.85
N ALA A 84 -17.04 7.45 92.17
CA ALA A 84 -16.44 7.93 93.44
C ALA A 84 -16.66 7.06 94.71
N ALA A 85 -15.71 6.83 95.62
CA ALA A 85 -14.35 7.32 95.84
C ALA A 85 -13.63 6.41 96.86
N THR A 86 -12.31 6.64 97.01
CA THR A 86 -11.45 6.42 98.18
C THR A 86 -11.11 4.99 98.63
N GLY A 87 -9.81 4.76 98.85
CA GLY A 87 -9.33 3.67 99.68
C GLY A 87 -7.96 3.16 99.27
N GLU A 88 -6.95 3.66 99.96
CA GLU A 88 -5.54 3.31 99.87
C GLU A 88 -5.26 1.81 99.97
N HIS A 89 -4.35 1.31 99.12
CA HIS A 89 -3.33 0.32 99.50
C HIS A 89 -2.10 0.70 98.66
N GLY A 90 -1.03 1.20 99.26
CA GLY A 90 -0.25 0.46 100.25
C GLY A 90 0.63 -0.48 99.44
N GLY A 91 1.86 -0.03 99.17
CA GLY A 91 2.70 -0.53 98.09
C GLY A 91 3.01 -2.02 98.15
N GLU A 92 3.48 -2.55 97.03
CA GLU A 92 4.67 -3.37 96.95
C GLU A 92 4.96 -3.74 95.49
N HIS A 93 6.19 -3.41 95.08
CA HIS A 93 6.91 -3.89 93.91
C HIS A 93 6.30 -3.69 92.51
N HIS A 94 6.93 -2.76 91.79
CA HIS A 94 7.16 -2.87 90.35
C HIS A 94 7.67 -4.27 89.98
N GLY A 95 6.75 -5.17 89.67
CA GLY A 95 6.99 -6.38 88.92
C GLY A 95 6.20 -6.25 87.64
N VAL A 96 6.91 -6.18 86.50
CA VAL A 96 6.36 -6.50 85.19
C VAL A 96 5.27 -7.57 85.34
N PRO A 97 4.04 -7.40 84.78
CA PRO A 97 3.01 -8.43 84.85
C PRO A 97 3.68 -9.72 84.42
N ALA A 98 3.77 -10.68 85.34
CA ALA A 98 4.54 -11.90 85.11
C ALA A 98 4.00 -12.47 83.80
N LEU A 99 4.83 -12.45 82.74
CA LEU A 99 4.48 -13.10 81.49
C LEU A 99 4.16 -14.54 81.88
N ASN A 100 2.90 -14.95 81.75
CA ASN A 100 2.51 -16.30 82.07
C ASN A 100 3.09 -17.21 80.98
N TRP A 101 4.33 -17.66 81.20
CA TRP A 101 5.07 -18.46 80.22
C TRP A 101 4.57 -19.91 80.20
N PHE A 102 4.21 -20.51 81.34
CA PHE A 102 3.90 -21.94 81.44
C PHE A 102 2.73 -22.30 82.37
N ASP A 103 1.95 -21.31 82.83
CA ASP A 103 0.83 -21.57 83.75
C ASP A 103 -0.46 -21.89 82.97
N PHE A 104 -0.81 -23.18 82.89
CA PHE A 104 -1.99 -23.70 82.18
C PHE A 104 -3.22 -23.88 83.08
N THR A 105 -3.09 -23.59 84.38
CA THR A 105 -4.10 -23.91 85.41
C THR A 105 -5.07 -22.74 85.67
N ASN A 106 -4.65 -21.51 85.42
CA ASN A 106 -5.46 -20.31 85.66
C ASN A 106 -6.26 -19.90 84.41
N ARG A 107 -7.59 -20.08 84.46
CA ARG A 107 -8.52 -19.89 83.33
C ARG A 107 -8.64 -18.45 82.82
N HIS A 108 -8.06 -17.47 83.51
CA HIS A 108 -8.25 -16.04 83.25
C HIS A 108 -7.11 -15.34 82.49
N THR A 109 -5.99 -16.02 82.18
CA THR A 109 -4.90 -15.45 81.37
C THR A 109 -4.33 -16.49 80.41
N ALA A 110 -4.31 -16.20 79.10
CA ALA A 110 -3.75 -17.11 78.11
C ALA A 110 -2.22 -17.21 78.25
N PRO A 111 -1.64 -18.42 78.30
CA PRO A 111 -0.19 -18.57 78.42
C PRO A 111 0.51 -18.07 77.16
N VAL A 112 1.54 -17.24 77.33
CA VAL A 112 2.33 -16.63 76.25
C VAL A 112 2.95 -17.70 75.35
N LEU A 113 3.34 -18.84 75.91
CA LEU A 113 3.84 -19.98 75.14
C LEU A 113 2.82 -20.52 74.14
N ALA A 114 1.52 -20.53 74.47
CA ALA A 114 0.49 -20.96 73.51
C ALA A 114 0.38 -19.98 72.34
N LEU A 115 0.53 -18.67 72.57
CA LEU A 115 0.58 -17.67 71.50
C LEU A 115 1.84 -17.81 70.65
N VAL A 116 3.00 -18.03 71.28
CA VAL A 116 4.28 -18.24 70.58
C VAL A 116 4.25 -19.51 69.75
N VAL A 117 3.71 -20.61 70.28
CA VAL A 117 3.55 -21.88 69.55
C VAL A 117 2.54 -21.72 68.40
N ASN A 118 1.41 -21.04 68.62
CA ASN A 118 0.45 -20.75 67.56
C ASN A 118 1.07 -19.90 66.44
N PHE A 119 1.80 -18.84 66.81
CA PHE A 119 2.52 -17.99 65.86
C PHE A 119 3.63 -18.75 65.13
N ALA A 120 4.37 -19.62 65.82
CA ALA A 120 5.38 -20.48 65.21
C ALA A 120 4.75 -21.46 64.20
N ILE A 121 3.61 -22.08 64.53
CA ILE A 121 2.86 -22.94 63.62
C ILE A 121 2.36 -22.13 62.41
N LEU A 122 1.85 -20.91 62.62
CA LEU A 122 1.41 -20.02 61.54
C LEU A 122 2.57 -19.64 60.60
N VAL A 123 3.71 -19.23 61.16
CA VAL A 123 4.92 -18.89 60.39
C VAL A 123 5.47 -20.12 59.66
N TRP A 124 5.48 -21.28 60.31
CA TRP A 124 5.90 -22.54 59.70
C TRP A 124 5.00 -22.91 58.51
N LEU A 125 3.68 -22.83 58.69
CA LEU A 125 2.71 -23.08 57.63
C LEU A 125 2.84 -22.07 56.48
N LEU A 126 3.04 -20.80 56.80
CA LEU A 126 3.25 -19.73 55.81
C LEU A 126 4.56 -19.91 55.05
N ALA A 127 5.64 -20.29 55.73
CA ALA A 127 6.92 -20.58 55.10
C ALA A 127 6.83 -21.84 54.22
N TYR A 128 6.16 -22.90 54.68
CA TYR A 128 5.98 -24.12 53.92
C TYR A 128 5.17 -23.90 52.63
N LEU A 129 4.07 -23.15 52.71
CA LEU A 129 3.19 -22.89 51.58
C LEU A 129 3.67 -21.74 50.67
N GLY A 130 4.35 -20.74 51.25
CA GLY A 130 4.80 -19.52 50.57
C GLY A 130 6.15 -19.66 49.86
N ARG A 131 7.10 -20.42 50.42
CA ARG A 131 8.43 -20.65 49.81
C ARG A 131 8.37 -21.12 48.35
N PRO A 132 7.61 -22.18 48.00
CA PRO A 132 7.58 -22.63 46.60
C PRO A 132 6.98 -21.56 45.68
N ARG A 133 5.92 -20.88 46.10
CA ARG A 133 5.24 -19.86 45.28
C ARG A 133 6.11 -18.62 45.05
N LEU A 134 6.83 -18.17 46.06
CA LEU A 134 7.69 -17.00 45.94
C LEU A 134 8.91 -17.28 45.05
N ARG A 135 9.53 -18.45 45.19
CA ARG A 135 10.62 -18.89 44.32
C ARG A 135 10.16 -19.02 42.87
N ASP A 136 9.01 -19.64 42.64
CA ASP A 136 8.46 -19.82 41.30
C ASP A 136 8.09 -18.47 40.65
N PHE A 137 7.60 -17.49 41.42
CA PHE A 137 7.33 -16.14 40.93
C PHE A 137 8.60 -15.37 40.57
N LEU A 138 9.62 -15.38 41.44
CA LEU A 138 10.89 -14.69 41.18
C LEU A 138 11.65 -15.32 40.01
N SER A 139 11.67 -16.65 39.91
CA SER A 139 12.27 -17.35 38.78
C SER A 139 11.50 -17.12 37.48
N ALA A 140 10.16 -17.11 37.51
CA ALA A 140 9.36 -16.73 36.34
C ALA A 140 9.62 -15.28 35.91
N ARG A 141 9.80 -14.35 36.86
CA ARG A 141 10.14 -12.96 36.55
C ARG A 141 11.55 -12.85 35.95
N GLN A 142 12.53 -13.55 36.50
CA GLN A 142 13.89 -13.58 35.97
C GLN A 142 13.92 -14.15 34.55
N ARG A 143 13.22 -15.27 34.30
CA ARG A 143 13.09 -15.86 32.96
C ARG A 143 12.45 -14.89 31.98
N LYS A 144 11.36 -14.21 32.37
CA LYS A 144 10.70 -13.23 31.52
C LYS A 144 11.62 -12.06 31.14
N VAL A 145 12.42 -11.56 32.08
CA VAL A 145 13.38 -10.50 31.82
C VAL A 145 14.49 -10.99 30.88
N GLN A 146 14.99 -12.21 31.08
CA GLN A 146 15.97 -12.81 30.16
C GLN A 146 15.39 -12.97 28.75
N GLU A 147 14.20 -13.53 28.62
CA GLU A 147 13.47 -13.65 27.34
C GLU A 147 13.25 -12.30 26.65
N GLU A 148 12.87 -11.25 27.41
CA GLU A 148 12.69 -9.90 26.88
C GLU A 148 14.01 -9.28 26.40
N VAL A 149 15.12 -9.51 27.13
CA VAL A 149 16.46 -9.04 26.74
C VAL A 149 16.97 -9.77 25.51
N ASP A 150 16.81 -11.10 25.45
CA ASP A 150 17.23 -11.91 24.32
C ASP A 150 16.43 -11.55 23.06
N ALA A 151 15.11 -11.36 23.19
CA ALA A 151 14.25 -10.90 22.09
C ALA A 151 14.63 -9.49 21.60
N ALA A 152 15.01 -8.59 22.51
CA ALA A 152 15.47 -7.25 22.14
C ALA A 152 16.82 -7.30 21.38
N TRP A 153 17.75 -8.16 21.81
CA TRP A 153 19.01 -8.39 21.09
C TRP A 153 18.78 -8.98 19.71
N GLU A 154 17.90 -9.97 19.59
CA GLU A 154 17.56 -10.57 18.31
C GLU A 154 16.88 -9.57 17.36
N GLU A 155 15.98 -8.72 17.85
CA GLU A 155 15.36 -7.67 17.03
C GLU A 155 16.37 -6.61 16.61
N LYS A 156 17.32 -6.25 17.48
CA LYS A 156 18.42 -5.34 17.14
C LYS A 156 19.29 -5.92 16.03
N LEU A 157 19.75 -7.17 16.17
CA LEU A 157 20.52 -7.88 15.15
C LEU A 157 19.77 -7.98 13.82
N ARG A 158 18.47 -8.30 13.85
CA ARG A 158 17.62 -8.34 12.65
C ARG A 158 17.47 -6.95 12.01
N SER A 159 17.36 -5.89 12.80
CA SER A 159 17.26 -4.52 12.31
C SER A 159 18.57 -4.03 11.71
N GLU A 160 19.70 -4.30 12.35
CA GLU A 160 21.04 -3.99 11.83
C GLU A 160 21.33 -4.76 10.53
N GLY A 161 20.91 -6.04 10.45
CA GLY A 161 21.02 -6.83 9.23
C GLY A 161 20.19 -6.25 8.08
N LYS A 162 18.96 -5.79 8.36
CA LYS A 162 18.12 -5.09 7.38
C LYS A 162 18.76 -3.78 6.92
N LEU A 163 19.30 -2.98 7.83
CA LEU A 163 19.98 -1.72 7.50
C LEU A 163 21.18 -1.95 6.59
N ARG A 164 22.08 -2.86 6.94
CA ARG A 164 23.22 -3.22 6.08
C ARG A 164 22.79 -3.73 4.71
N GLY A 165 21.72 -4.52 4.67
CA GLY A 165 21.15 -5.00 3.41
C GLY A 165 20.58 -3.87 2.55
N LEU A 166 19.96 -2.85 3.16
CA LEU A 166 19.45 -1.67 2.44
C LEU A 166 20.58 -0.76 1.98
N GLU A 167 21.61 -0.54 2.82
CA GLU A 167 22.81 0.23 2.47
C GLU A 167 23.55 -0.39 1.29
N ALA A 168 23.75 -1.71 1.29
CA ALA A 168 24.36 -2.42 0.17
C ALA A 168 23.54 -2.29 -1.12
N ARG A 169 22.21 -2.38 -1.02
CA ARG A 169 21.31 -2.16 -2.17
C ARG A 169 21.36 -0.72 -2.68
N ALA A 170 21.43 0.27 -1.78
CA ALA A 170 21.54 1.67 -2.16
C ALA A 170 22.86 1.93 -2.90
N ALA A 171 23.98 1.41 -2.40
CA ALA A 171 25.27 1.52 -3.07
C ALA A 171 25.26 0.86 -4.46
N HIS A 172 24.65 -0.33 -4.59
CA HIS A 172 24.50 -1.00 -5.88
C HIS A 172 23.64 -0.20 -6.86
N LEU A 173 22.53 0.38 -6.38
CA LEU A 173 21.67 1.23 -7.21
C LEU A 173 22.40 2.49 -7.67
N ASP A 174 23.23 3.11 -6.83
CA ASP A 174 24.03 4.27 -7.23
C ASP A 174 25.05 3.93 -8.31
N GLU A 175 25.65 2.74 -8.27
CA GLU A 175 26.55 2.23 -9.30
C GLU A 175 25.79 1.94 -10.60
N GLU A 176 24.67 1.22 -10.54
CA GLU A 176 23.80 0.97 -11.69
C GLU A 176 23.32 2.28 -12.33
N LEU A 177 22.94 3.29 -11.53
CA LEU A 177 22.51 4.60 -12.03
C LEU A 177 23.64 5.34 -12.77
N LYS A 178 24.89 5.22 -12.31
CA LYS A 178 26.04 5.80 -13.00
C LYS A 178 26.25 5.12 -14.34
N THR A 179 26.29 3.78 -14.36
CA THR A 179 26.44 3.01 -15.60
C THR A 179 25.31 3.30 -16.58
N LEU A 180 24.07 3.31 -16.10
CA LEU A 180 22.90 3.62 -16.93
C LEU A 180 22.98 5.04 -17.51
N ARG A 181 23.45 6.01 -16.72
CA ARG A 181 23.62 7.39 -17.20
C ARG A 181 24.69 7.48 -18.27
N GLU A 182 25.82 6.80 -18.10
CA GLU A 182 26.90 6.75 -19.09
C GLU A 182 26.44 6.08 -20.39
N ASP A 183 25.71 4.97 -20.28
CA ASP A 183 25.14 4.26 -21.43
C ASP A 183 24.12 5.12 -22.17
N LEU A 184 23.21 5.80 -21.46
CA LEU A 184 22.23 6.71 -22.06
C LEU A 184 22.90 7.89 -22.77
N LEU A 185 23.99 8.42 -22.20
CA LEU A 185 24.77 9.47 -22.86
C LEU A 185 25.44 8.94 -24.14
N ARG A 186 26.02 7.74 -24.10
CA ARG A 186 26.64 7.13 -25.29
C ARG A 186 25.62 6.87 -26.39
N ILE A 187 24.51 6.23 -26.05
CA ILE A 187 23.40 5.97 -26.99
C ILE A 187 22.85 7.27 -27.56
N GLY A 188 22.69 8.31 -26.72
CA GLY A 188 22.20 9.61 -27.15
C GLY A 188 23.14 10.33 -28.12
N LEU A 189 24.46 10.22 -27.91
CA LEU A 189 25.46 10.79 -28.82
C LEU A 189 25.52 10.05 -30.15
N ASP A 190 25.52 8.72 -30.12
CA ASP A 190 25.54 7.88 -31.32
C ASP A 190 24.28 8.12 -32.17
N GLU A 191 23.11 8.15 -31.53
CA GLU A 191 21.84 8.37 -32.22
C GLU A 191 21.75 9.81 -32.75
N ARG A 192 22.27 10.80 -32.02
CA ARG A 192 22.38 12.18 -32.52
C ARG A 192 23.23 12.23 -33.80
N GLU A 193 24.39 11.56 -33.81
CA GLU A 193 25.25 11.56 -34.99
C GLU A 193 24.55 10.90 -36.19
N ARG A 194 23.88 9.77 -35.95
CA ARG A 194 23.09 9.07 -36.95
C ARG A 194 21.98 9.95 -37.52
N LEU A 195 21.19 10.62 -36.66
CA LEU A 195 20.15 11.55 -37.09
C LEU A 195 20.71 12.70 -37.92
N LEU A 196 21.86 13.26 -37.53
CA LEU A 196 22.51 14.33 -38.29
C LEU A 196 22.98 13.84 -39.67
N ARG A 197 23.50 12.61 -39.76
CA ARG A 197 23.91 12.00 -41.03
C ARG A 197 22.70 11.80 -41.94
N ASP A 198 21.65 11.16 -41.43
CA ASP A 198 20.40 10.93 -42.16
C ASP A 198 19.76 12.26 -42.60
N ALA A 199 19.76 13.27 -41.74
CA ALA A 199 19.23 14.60 -42.07
C ALA A 199 20.03 15.26 -43.20
N ARG A 200 21.36 15.16 -43.19
CA ARG A 200 22.23 15.68 -44.26
C ARG A 200 21.98 14.95 -45.58
N GLU A 201 21.93 13.63 -45.56
CA GLU A 201 21.64 12.83 -46.75
C GLU A 201 20.27 13.16 -47.35
N ARG A 202 19.25 13.31 -46.51
CA ARG A 202 17.91 13.74 -46.94
C ARG A 202 17.93 15.16 -47.50
N ALA A 203 18.63 16.08 -46.87
CA ALA A 203 18.76 17.45 -47.35
C ALA A 203 19.46 17.50 -48.72
N GLU A 204 20.53 16.71 -48.91
CA GLU A 204 21.19 16.58 -50.21
C GLU A 204 20.28 15.99 -51.27
N LYS A 205 19.52 14.94 -50.92
CA LYS A 205 18.56 14.32 -51.83
C LYS A 205 17.48 15.31 -52.27
N ILE A 206 16.88 16.04 -51.33
CA ILE A 206 15.90 17.09 -51.62
C ILE A 206 16.51 18.17 -52.52
N ARG A 207 17.77 18.59 -52.26
CA ARG A 207 18.45 19.57 -53.10
C ARG A 207 18.62 19.07 -54.54
N ARG A 208 19.06 17.82 -54.72
CA ARG A 208 19.23 17.21 -56.05
C ARG A 208 17.88 17.06 -56.78
N GLU A 209 16.84 16.66 -56.08
CA GLU A 209 15.48 16.55 -56.64
C GLU A 209 14.94 17.93 -57.05
N ALA A 210 15.13 18.95 -56.21
CA ALA A 210 14.73 20.33 -56.51
C ALA A 210 15.50 20.90 -57.70
N GLU A 211 16.82 20.68 -57.79
CA GLU A 211 17.63 21.09 -58.94
C GLU A 211 17.19 20.39 -60.24
N ALA A 212 16.88 19.10 -60.17
CA ALA A 212 16.39 18.35 -61.33
C ALA A 212 15.01 18.85 -61.78
N ALA A 213 14.10 19.08 -60.83
CA ALA A 213 12.77 19.64 -61.10
C ALA A 213 12.87 21.05 -61.69
N ALA A 214 13.74 21.91 -61.16
CA ALA A 214 13.96 23.25 -61.68
C ALA A 214 14.45 23.24 -63.13
N ARG A 215 15.40 22.36 -63.47
CA ARG A 215 15.90 22.21 -64.85
C ARG A 215 14.81 21.72 -65.80
N GLU A 216 13.99 20.78 -65.36
CA GLU A 216 12.87 20.27 -66.16
C GLU A 216 11.82 21.35 -66.39
N GLU A 217 11.47 22.13 -65.36
CA GLU A 217 10.54 23.24 -65.46
C GLU A 217 11.09 24.36 -66.38
N GLU A 218 12.39 24.64 -66.30
CA GLU A 218 13.06 25.57 -67.20
C GLU A 218 12.97 25.11 -68.66
N ARG A 219 13.19 23.82 -68.92
CA ARG A 219 13.07 23.26 -70.28
C ARG A 219 11.64 23.36 -70.79
N ARG A 220 10.65 23.07 -69.96
CA ARG A 220 9.21 23.20 -70.29
C ARG A 220 8.84 24.65 -70.57
N ALA A 221 9.23 25.58 -69.70
CA ALA A 221 8.98 27.01 -69.88
C ALA A 221 9.62 27.54 -71.17
N ARG A 222 10.85 27.14 -71.48
CA ARG A 222 11.53 27.50 -72.74
C ARG A 222 10.81 26.93 -73.97
N ALA A 223 10.35 25.69 -73.91
CA ALA A 223 9.62 25.05 -75.01
C ALA A 223 8.26 25.73 -75.26
N GLU A 224 7.51 26.00 -74.19
CA GLU A 224 6.24 26.71 -74.23
C GLU A 224 6.42 28.14 -74.77
N LEU A 225 7.46 28.86 -74.33
CA LEU A 225 7.76 30.20 -74.83
C LEU A 225 8.06 30.19 -76.33
N ARG A 226 8.88 29.25 -76.81
CA ARG A 226 9.17 29.10 -78.24
C ARG A 226 7.92 28.82 -79.05
N ARG A 227 7.05 27.92 -78.54
CA ARG A 227 5.79 27.61 -79.18
C ARG A 227 4.91 28.86 -79.32
N ARG A 228 4.75 29.65 -78.26
CA ARG A 228 3.98 30.90 -78.28
C ARG A 228 4.54 31.92 -79.26
N ILE A 229 5.87 32.08 -79.31
CA ILE A 229 6.53 32.97 -80.27
C ILE A 229 6.22 32.54 -81.71
N VAL A 230 6.30 31.24 -82.01
CA VAL A 230 5.99 30.72 -83.35
C VAL A 230 4.51 30.91 -83.68
N GLU A 231 3.61 30.62 -82.74
CA GLU A 231 2.16 30.83 -82.92
C GLU A 231 1.85 32.32 -83.20
N GLN A 232 2.41 33.25 -82.42
CA GLN A 232 2.24 34.70 -82.62
C GLN A 232 2.84 35.18 -83.95
N ALA A 233 4.05 34.74 -84.30
CA ALA A 233 4.68 35.09 -85.56
C ALA A 233 3.87 34.58 -86.77
N LEU A 234 3.29 33.38 -86.68
CA LEU A 234 2.40 32.84 -87.71
C LEU A 234 1.09 33.61 -87.80
N GLU A 235 0.52 34.04 -86.67
CA GLU A 235 -0.69 34.89 -86.66
C GLU A 235 -0.43 36.25 -87.31
N GLU A 236 0.67 36.92 -86.94
CA GLU A 236 1.08 38.21 -87.53
C GLU A 236 1.42 38.07 -89.02
N ALA A 237 2.14 37.01 -89.41
CA ALA A 237 2.44 36.72 -90.80
C ALA A 237 1.15 36.47 -91.61
N ARG A 238 0.19 35.70 -91.09
CA ARG A 238 -1.13 35.49 -91.71
C ARG A 238 -1.92 36.79 -91.84
N ALA A 239 -1.91 37.63 -90.82
CA ALA A 239 -2.58 38.93 -90.85
C ALA A 239 -1.96 39.84 -91.92
N THR A 240 -0.63 39.90 -91.98
CA THR A 240 0.11 40.68 -92.98
C THR A 240 -0.12 40.14 -94.40
N LEU A 241 -0.08 38.82 -94.60
CA LEU A 241 -0.35 38.20 -95.89
C LEU A 241 -1.75 38.55 -96.38
N ARG A 242 -2.77 38.44 -95.51
CA ARG A 242 -4.16 38.80 -95.86
C ARG A 242 -4.31 40.26 -96.26
N GLN A 243 -3.56 41.18 -95.64
CA GLN A 243 -3.60 42.60 -95.97
C GLN A 243 -2.88 42.94 -97.28
N ARG A 244 -1.85 42.19 -97.68
CA ARG A 244 -1.01 42.51 -98.84
C ARG A 244 -1.23 41.63 -100.06
N LEU A 245 -2.06 40.58 -99.98
CA LEU A 245 -2.33 39.68 -101.11
C LEU A 245 -3.07 40.42 -102.24
N THR A 246 -2.50 40.42 -103.45
CA THR A 246 -3.17 40.99 -104.64
C THR A 246 -3.74 39.89 -105.55
N ALA A 247 -4.67 40.23 -106.44
CA ALA A 247 -5.26 39.26 -107.38
C ALA A 247 -4.23 38.64 -108.36
N ALA A 248 -3.18 39.38 -108.68
CA ALA A 248 -2.06 38.90 -109.49
C ALA A 248 -1.21 37.83 -108.75
N ASP A 249 -1.03 37.98 -107.44
CA ASP A 249 -0.30 36.99 -106.65
C ASP A 249 -1.11 35.69 -106.50
N GLN A 250 -2.44 35.76 -106.36
CA GLN A 250 -3.31 34.58 -106.29
C GLN A 250 -3.26 33.74 -107.58
N SER A 251 -3.27 34.40 -108.74
CA SER A 251 -3.19 33.73 -110.05
C SER A 251 -1.81 33.11 -110.29
N ARG A 252 -0.72 33.81 -109.94
CA ARG A 252 0.64 33.26 -109.99
C ARG A 252 0.81 32.02 -109.10
N LEU A 253 0.27 32.06 -107.87
CA LEU A 253 0.31 30.93 -106.94
C LEU A 253 -0.48 29.72 -107.46
N ALA A 254 -1.63 29.94 -108.09
CA ALA A 254 -2.42 28.86 -108.71
C ALA A 254 -1.66 28.21 -109.86
N GLU A 255 -1.01 29.00 -110.71
CA GLU A 255 -0.23 28.51 -111.85
C GLU A 255 1.03 27.74 -111.41
N GLU A 256 1.68 28.19 -110.34
CA GLU A 256 2.82 27.50 -109.74
C GLU A 256 2.42 26.21 -109.01
N PHE A 257 1.26 26.19 -108.34
CA PHE A 257 0.69 24.96 -107.77
C PHE A 257 0.36 23.93 -108.86
N LEU A 258 -0.21 24.39 -109.99
CA LEU A 258 -0.48 23.54 -111.15
C LEU A 258 0.81 22.99 -111.79
N ARG A 259 1.92 23.73 -111.74
CA ARG A 259 3.24 23.26 -112.18
C ARG A 259 3.91 22.29 -111.22
N GLN A 260 3.69 22.45 -109.92
CA GLN A 260 4.30 21.62 -108.88
C GLN A 260 3.52 20.33 -108.59
N LEU A 261 2.31 20.18 -109.12
CA LEU A 261 1.63 18.89 -109.16
C LEU A 261 2.52 17.89 -109.92
N PRO A 262 3.11 16.87 -109.25
CA PRO A 262 3.64 15.75 -109.99
C PRO A 262 2.47 15.13 -110.75
N ALA A 263 2.66 14.83 -112.03
CA ALA A 263 1.70 14.12 -112.86
C ALA A 263 1.36 12.74 -112.22
N GLN A 264 0.44 12.72 -111.25
CA GLN A 264 -0.18 11.52 -110.65
C GLN A 264 -1.62 11.34 -111.15
N GLU A 265 -1.93 11.87 -112.34
CA GLU A 265 -3.15 11.56 -113.08
C GLU A 265 -2.79 10.90 -114.42
N ALA A 266 -2.22 9.68 -114.36
CA ALA A 266 -2.20 8.76 -115.50
C ALA A 266 -1.96 7.32 -115.04
N GLN A 267 -2.90 6.72 -114.31
CA GLN A 267 -3.01 5.26 -114.30
C GLN A 267 -4.45 4.79 -114.05
N PRO A 268 -5.30 4.69 -115.10
CA PRO A 268 -6.26 3.60 -115.18
C PRO A 268 -5.50 2.29 -115.50
N ARG A 269 -6.00 1.16 -114.99
CA ARG A 269 -5.45 -0.18 -115.23
C ARG A 269 -5.27 -0.49 -116.73
#